data_AF-Q5XKV2-F1
#
_entry.id   AF-Q5XKV2-F1
#
_cell.length_a   1.000
_cell.length_b   1.000
_cell.length_c   1.000
_cell.angle_alpha   90.00
_cell.angle_beta   90.00
_cell.angle_gamma   90.00
#
_symmetry.space_group_name_H-M   'P 1'
#
loop_
_entity.id
_entity.type
_entity.pdbx_description
1 polymer ?
#
loop_
_entity_poly.entity_id
_entity_poly.type
_entity_poly.pdbx_seq_one_letter_code
_entity_poly.pdbx_strand_id
1 'polypeptide(L)'
;ESNPSKGSCVCEASDDLTLQCKIKNDFATDCRNRGGTAKLRTDGFIGATCDCGEWGAMNKTTRNCVPTTCLRPDLTCKDLCEKNLLQRDSRCCQGWNTANCSAAPPADSYCSPGSPKGPDGQCKNACRTKEAGFVCKHGCRSTDKAYECTCPSGSTVAEDGITCKSISYTVSCTVEQKQTCRPTEDCRVQKGTVLCECPWNQHLVGDTCISDCVDKKCHEEFMDCGVYMNRQSCYCPWKSRKPGPNVNINECLLNEYYYTVSFT
;
A
#
# COMPACT_ATOMS: atom_id res chain seq x y z
N GLU A 1 -32.24 -16.40 24.57
CA GLU A 1 -31.08 -16.12 25.45
C GLU A 1 -30.05 -15.29 24.68
N SER A 2 -29.95 -14.02 25.05
CA SER A 2 -29.10 -13.00 24.43
C SER A 2 -27.80 -12.87 25.23
N ASN A 3 -26.69 -13.32 24.65
CA ASN A 3 -25.37 -13.31 25.27
C ASN A 3 -24.73 -11.91 25.08
N PRO A 4 -24.45 -11.10 26.14
CA PRO A 4 -24.11 -9.68 26.00
C PRO A 4 -22.64 -9.37 25.64
N SER A 5 -21.83 -10.35 25.27
CA SER A 5 -20.35 -10.21 25.22
C SER A 5 -19.74 -10.21 23.83
N LYS A 6 -20.53 -10.04 22.76
CA LYS A 6 -20.01 -9.70 21.42
C LYS A 6 -20.56 -8.36 20.99
N GLY A 7 -19.71 -7.32 21.01
CA GLY A 7 -20.01 -6.07 20.33
C GLY A 7 -20.33 -6.39 18.87
N SER A 8 -21.58 -6.23 18.46
CA SER A 8 -21.99 -6.38 17.07
C SER A 8 -21.58 -5.12 16.33
N CYS A 9 -20.62 -5.22 15.42
CA CYS A 9 -20.35 -4.12 14.49
C CYS A 9 -21.61 -3.92 13.63
N VAL A 10 -22.24 -2.76 13.75
CA VAL A 10 -23.41 -2.40 12.93
C VAL A 10 -22.89 -1.67 11.69
N CYS A 11 -23.14 -2.22 10.51
CA CYS A 11 -22.73 -1.63 9.22
C CYS A 11 -23.81 -0.70 8.63
N GLU A 12 -24.54 0.04 9.48
CA GLU A 12 -25.73 0.85 9.12
C GLU A 12 -25.49 1.94 8.06
N ALA A 13 -24.23 2.30 7.78
CA ALA A 13 -23.87 3.38 6.86
C ALA A 13 -23.28 2.91 5.51
N SER A 14 -23.39 1.63 5.15
CA SER A 14 -22.81 1.10 3.90
C SER A 14 -23.86 0.54 2.92
N ASP A 15 -23.89 1.12 1.73
CA ASP A 15 -24.79 0.68 0.65
C ASP A 15 -24.48 -0.74 0.15
N ASP A 16 -23.25 -1.23 0.36
CA ASP A 16 -22.78 -2.51 -0.16
C ASP A 16 -22.87 -3.67 0.87
N LEU A 17 -23.18 -3.36 2.14
CA LEU A 17 -23.18 -4.31 3.25
C LEU A 17 -24.55 -4.44 3.93
N THR A 18 -24.84 -5.64 4.41
CA THR A 18 -25.96 -5.91 5.32
C THR A 18 -25.68 -5.37 6.71
N LEU A 19 -26.71 -5.27 7.57
CA LEU A 19 -26.57 -4.87 8.97
C LEU A 19 -25.59 -5.75 9.77
N GLN A 20 -25.40 -7.01 9.34
CA GLN A 20 -24.43 -7.95 9.91
C GLN A 20 -23.03 -7.84 9.27
N CYS A 21 -22.74 -6.75 8.56
CA CYS A 21 -21.46 -6.52 7.87
C CYS A 21 -21.07 -7.59 6.84
N LYS A 22 -22.06 -8.29 6.26
CA LYS A 22 -21.88 -9.19 5.12
C LYS A 22 -22.15 -8.46 3.82
N ILE A 23 -21.43 -8.80 2.75
CA ILE A 23 -21.64 -8.23 1.42
C ILE A 23 -23.08 -8.50 0.95
N LYS A 24 -23.79 -7.48 0.48
CA LYS A 24 -25.13 -7.63 -0.10
C LYS A 24 -25.06 -8.47 -1.38
N ASN A 25 -26.06 -9.34 -1.58
CA ASN A 25 -26.14 -10.18 -2.77
C ASN A 25 -26.21 -9.36 -4.06
N ASP A 26 -26.89 -8.19 -4.03
CA ASP A 26 -27.01 -7.32 -5.19
C ASP A 26 -25.64 -6.77 -5.61
N PHE A 27 -24.85 -6.30 -4.65
CA PHE A 27 -23.48 -5.85 -4.89
C PHE A 27 -22.58 -6.99 -5.38
N ALA A 28 -22.69 -8.18 -4.76
CA ALA A 28 -21.93 -9.34 -5.18
C ALA A 28 -22.26 -9.77 -6.61
N THR A 29 -23.54 -9.70 -7.00
CA THR A 29 -24.01 -10.05 -8.34
C THR A 29 -23.58 -9.01 -9.36
N ASP A 30 -23.73 -7.72 -9.07
CA ASP A 30 -23.24 -6.63 -9.91
C ASP A 30 -21.73 -6.73 -10.15
N CYS A 31 -20.95 -7.02 -9.10
CA CYS A 31 -19.51 -7.23 -9.24
C CYS A 31 -19.17 -8.46 -10.12
N ARG A 32 -19.91 -9.56 -9.99
CA ARG A 32 -19.75 -10.73 -10.88
C ARG A 32 -20.07 -10.38 -12.34
N ASN A 33 -21.13 -9.61 -12.58
CA ASN A 33 -21.51 -9.16 -13.93
C ASN A 33 -20.42 -8.26 -14.55
N ARG A 34 -19.69 -7.51 -13.72
CA ARG A 34 -18.52 -6.72 -14.12
C ARG A 34 -17.24 -7.55 -14.29
N GLY A 35 -17.28 -8.87 -14.05
CA GLY A 35 -16.15 -9.79 -14.19
C GLY A 35 -15.21 -9.85 -12.97
N GLY A 36 -15.65 -9.36 -11.81
CA GLY A 36 -14.88 -9.37 -10.57
C GLY A 36 -15.51 -10.23 -9.47
N THR A 37 -14.87 -10.22 -8.30
CA THR A 37 -15.36 -10.85 -7.08
C THR A 37 -15.49 -9.82 -5.97
N ALA A 38 -16.67 -9.74 -5.36
CA ALA A 38 -16.90 -8.80 -4.26
C ALA A 38 -16.13 -9.24 -3.00
N LYS A 39 -15.39 -8.31 -2.40
CA LYS A 39 -14.62 -8.51 -1.16
C LYS A 39 -14.86 -7.37 -0.19
N LEU A 40 -14.73 -7.65 1.11
CA LEU A 40 -14.75 -6.60 2.12
C LEU A 40 -13.51 -5.72 1.99
N ARG A 41 -13.68 -4.42 2.22
CA ARG A 41 -12.56 -3.47 2.23
C ARG A 41 -11.68 -3.71 3.45
N THR A 42 -10.37 -3.54 3.28
CA THR A 42 -9.36 -3.69 4.33
C THR A 42 -8.59 -2.39 4.61
N ASP A 43 -8.93 -1.31 3.92
CA ASP A 43 -8.25 -0.01 3.98
C ASP A 43 -8.76 0.91 5.10
N GLY A 44 -9.41 0.34 6.11
CA GLY A 44 -9.96 1.08 7.27
C GLY A 44 -11.33 1.72 7.02
N PHE A 45 -11.88 1.65 5.81
CA PHE A 45 -13.23 2.12 5.50
C PHE A 45 -14.23 0.97 5.47
N ILE A 46 -15.41 1.19 6.06
CA ILE A 46 -16.52 0.22 6.05
C ILE A 46 -17.11 0.16 4.63
N GLY A 47 -17.13 -1.03 4.03
CA GLY A 47 -17.77 -1.27 2.73
C GLY A 47 -17.26 -2.52 2.03
N ALA A 48 -17.76 -2.76 0.82
CA ALA A 48 -17.26 -3.79 -0.08
C ALA A 48 -16.57 -3.15 -1.30
N THR A 49 -15.72 -3.92 -1.98
CA THR A 49 -15.08 -3.53 -3.23
C THR A 49 -15.17 -4.68 -4.22
N CYS A 50 -15.15 -4.36 -5.52
CA CYS A 50 -15.11 -5.35 -6.58
C CYS A 50 -13.66 -5.60 -6.98
N ASP A 51 -13.15 -6.77 -6.63
CA ASP A 51 -11.78 -7.19 -6.93
C ASP A 51 -11.72 -7.90 -8.30
N CYS A 52 -10.91 -7.39 -9.22
CA CYS A 52 -10.69 -7.99 -10.54
C CYS A 52 -9.66 -9.14 -10.52
N GLY A 53 -9.08 -9.43 -9.36
CA GLY A 53 -8.05 -10.45 -9.18
C GLY A 53 -6.68 -10.00 -9.69
N GLU A 54 -5.70 -10.89 -9.57
CA GLU A 54 -4.28 -10.62 -9.88
C GLU A 54 -4.02 -10.25 -11.35
N TRP A 55 -4.83 -10.82 -12.25
CA TRP A 55 -4.68 -10.74 -13.71
C TRP A 55 -5.73 -9.86 -14.38
N GLY A 56 -6.37 -8.98 -13.60
CA GLY A 56 -7.40 -8.07 -14.09
C GLY A 56 -7.30 -6.71 -13.42
N ALA A 57 -7.80 -5.68 -14.09
CA ALA A 57 -7.88 -4.32 -13.57
C ALA A 57 -9.26 -3.73 -13.84
N MET A 58 -9.72 -2.87 -12.94
CA MET A 58 -10.98 -2.15 -13.12
C MET A 58 -10.81 -1.05 -14.17
N ASN A 59 -11.57 -1.11 -15.26
CA ASN A 59 -11.67 0.00 -16.19
C ASN A 59 -12.56 1.09 -15.59
N LYS A 60 -11.98 2.27 -15.32
CA LYS A 60 -12.68 3.37 -14.64
C LYS A 60 -13.84 3.94 -15.45
N THR A 61 -13.79 3.84 -16.78
CA THR A 61 -14.81 4.36 -17.69
C THR A 61 -15.98 3.39 -17.81
N THR A 62 -15.70 2.11 -18.08
CA THR A 62 -16.75 1.10 -18.29
C THR A 62 -17.22 0.44 -17.00
N ARG A 63 -16.50 0.64 -15.89
CA ARG A 63 -16.72 -0.03 -14.60
C ARG A 63 -16.65 -1.57 -14.67
N ASN A 64 -16.00 -2.11 -15.69
CA ASN A 64 -15.81 -3.55 -15.87
C ASN A 64 -14.35 -3.95 -15.60
N CYS A 65 -14.15 -5.16 -15.09
CA CYS A 65 -12.85 -5.79 -15.00
C CYS A 65 -12.38 -6.17 -16.40
N VAL A 66 -11.19 -5.69 -16.77
CA VAL A 66 -10.51 -6.02 -18.02
C VAL A 66 -9.28 -6.86 -17.72
N PRO A 67 -8.94 -7.84 -18.57
CA PRO A 67 -7.76 -8.65 -18.36
C PRO A 67 -6.47 -7.84 -18.58
N THR A 68 -5.45 -8.15 -17.80
CA THR A 68 -4.13 -7.47 -17.86
C THR A 68 -3.00 -8.40 -18.28
N THR A 69 -3.28 -9.67 -18.57
CA THR A 69 -2.27 -10.67 -18.95
C THR A 69 -1.48 -10.26 -20.19
N CYS A 70 -2.13 -9.73 -21.24
CA CYS A 70 -1.43 -9.22 -22.42
C CYS A 70 -0.80 -7.83 -22.22
N LEU A 71 -1.01 -7.21 -21.06
CA LEU A 71 -0.41 -5.93 -20.68
C LEU A 71 0.79 -6.13 -19.73
N ARG A 72 1.28 -7.36 -19.57
CA ARG A 72 2.41 -7.68 -18.68
C ARG A 72 3.67 -7.94 -19.52
N PRO A 73 4.55 -6.94 -19.71
CA PRO A 73 5.78 -7.10 -20.52
C PRO A 73 6.83 -8.00 -19.84
N ASP A 74 6.65 -8.28 -18.55
CA ASP A 74 7.43 -9.23 -17.75
C ASP A 74 7.17 -10.70 -18.10
N LEU A 75 6.07 -10.99 -18.80
CA LEU A 75 5.67 -12.36 -19.15
C LEU A 75 5.84 -12.64 -20.64
N THR A 76 6.15 -13.90 -20.94
CA THR A 76 6.09 -14.45 -22.30
C THR A 76 4.81 -15.23 -22.51
N CYS A 77 4.48 -15.52 -23.78
CA CYS A 77 3.36 -16.43 -24.09
C CYS A 77 3.56 -17.84 -23.52
N LYS A 78 4.82 -18.27 -23.36
CA LYS A 78 5.16 -19.52 -22.68
C LYS A 78 4.76 -19.47 -21.21
N ASP A 79 5.12 -18.39 -20.50
CA ASP A 79 4.76 -18.21 -19.09
C ASP A 79 3.23 -18.16 -18.91
N LEU A 80 2.53 -17.46 -19.80
CA LEU A 80 1.06 -17.42 -19.79
C LEU A 80 0.46 -18.81 -20.05
N CYS A 81 1.08 -19.63 -20.90
CA CYS A 81 0.65 -21.00 -21.14
C CYS A 81 0.83 -21.89 -19.91
N GLU A 82 2.03 -21.89 -19.32
CA GLU A 82 2.36 -22.70 -18.13
C GLU A 82 1.48 -22.32 -16.92
N LYS A 83 1.03 -21.07 -16.85
CA LYS A 83 0.11 -20.57 -15.83
C LYS A 83 -1.38 -20.77 -16.18
N ASN A 84 -1.72 -21.38 -17.31
CA ASN A 84 -3.09 -21.55 -17.82
C ASN A 84 -3.85 -20.21 -18.02
N LEU A 85 -3.13 -19.15 -18.44
CA LEU A 85 -3.65 -17.79 -18.61
C LEU A 85 -3.82 -17.36 -20.07
N LEU A 86 -3.46 -18.20 -21.05
CA LEU A 86 -3.56 -17.87 -22.49
C LEU A 86 -4.95 -17.41 -22.92
N GLN A 87 -6.02 -18.02 -22.38
CA GLN A 87 -7.40 -17.71 -22.77
C GLN A 87 -8.00 -16.52 -22.03
N ARG A 88 -7.28 -15.91 -21.07
CA ARG A 88 -7.80 -14.77 -20.32
C ARG A 88 -7.84 -13.48 -21.13
N ASP A 89 -6.97 -13.35 -22.12
CA ASP A 89 -6.91 -12.18 -22.98
C ASP A 89 -6.55 -12.61 -24.40
N SER A 90 -7.48 -12.45 -25.33
CA SER A 90 -7.34 -12.87 -26.73
C SER A 90 -6.48 -11.91 -27.56
N ARG A 91 -5.99 -10.81 -26.97
CA ARG A 91 -5.21 -9.78 -27.66
C ARG A 91 -3.74 -10.15 -27.83
N CYS A 92 -3.24 -11.22 -27.22
CA CYS A 92 -1.87 -11.72 -27.41
C CYS A 92 -1.85 -13.24 -27.51
N CYS A 93 -0.70 -13.80 -27.90
CA CYS A 93 -0.45 -15.24 -27.92
C CYS A 93 -1.44 -16.05 -28.79
N GLN A 94 -1.90 -15.46 -29.89
CA GLN A 94 -2.80 -16.13 -30.82
C GLN A 94 -2.16 -17.40 -31.38
N GLY A 95 -2.95 -18.48 -31.49
CA GLY A 95 -2.46 -19.76 -32.03
C GLY A 95 -1.61 -20.60 -31.06
N TRP A 96 -1.32 -20.12 -29.85
CA TRP A 96 -0.65 -20.94 -28.83
C TRP A 96 -1.54 -22.10 -28.38
N ASN A 97 -0.94 -23.28 -28.25
CA ASN A 97 -1.64 -24.47 -27.78
C ASN A 97 -1.63 -24.54 -26.24
N THR A 98 -2.81 -24.52 -25.62
CA THR A 98 -2.98 -24.60 -24.16
C THR A 98 -2.51 -25.93 -23.55
N ALA A 99 -2.44 -27.00 -24.34
CA ALA A 99 -1.97 -28.32 -23.89
C ALA A 99 -0.45 -28.52 -24.11
N ASN A 100 0.20 -27.69 -24.94
CA ASN A 100 1.62 -27.82 -25.24
C ASN A 100 2.30 -26.45 -25.33
N CYS A 101 2.84 -26.00 -24.19
CA CYS A 101 3.51 -24.71 -24.03
C CYS A 101 4.92 -24.65 -24.64
N SER A 102 5.42 -25.75 -25.20
CA SER A 102 6.74 -25.78 -25.86
C SER A 102 6.65 -25.57 -27.37
N ALA A 103 5.45 -25.74 -27.95
CA ALA A 103 5.21 -25.55 -29.39
C ALA A 103 4.79 -24.09 -29.66
N ALA A 104 5.78 -23.21 -29.82
CA ALA A 104 5.53 -21.82 -30.18
C ALA A 104 5.04 -21.70 -31.64
N PRO A 105 3.95 -20.94 -31.91
CA PRO A 105 3.57 -20.54 -33.26
C PRO A 105 4.66 -19.67 -33.93
N PRO A 106 4.59 -19.46 -35.25
CA PRO A 106 5.50 -18.56 -35.95
C PRO A 106 5.53 -17.16 -35.33
N ALA A 107 6.71 -16.54 -35.18
CA ALA A 107 6.89 -15.28 -34.45
C ALA A 107 6.03 -14.12 -34.98
N ASP A 108 5.73 -14.10 -36.29
CA ASP A 108 4.91 -13.05 -36.93
C ASP A 108 3.39 -13.33 -36.87
N SER A 109 2.97 -14.48 -36.31
CA SER A 109 1.57 -14.91 -36.29
C SER A 109 0.79 -14.46 -35.04
N TYR A 110 1.49 -13.98 -34.02
CA TYR A 110 0.88 -13.58 -32.75
C TYR A 110 1.50 -12.30 -32.19
N CYS A 111 0.71 -11.59 -31.38
CA CYS A 111 1.22 -10.47 -30.61
C CYS A 111 1.78 -10.94 -29.28
N SER A 112 2.93 -10.41 -28.86
CA SER A 112 3.53 -10.71 -27.56
C SER A 112 2.90 -9.87 -26.44
N PRO A 113 2.93 -10.35 -25.18
CA PRO A 113 2.56 -9.53 -24.02
C PRO A 113 3.33 -8.20 -24.00
N GLY A 114 2.65 -7.14 -23.58
CA GLY A 114 3.13 -5.76 -23.65
C GLY A 114 2.86 -5.06 -24.99
N SER A 115 2.56 -5.80 -26.06
CA SER A 115 2.16 -5.26 -27.36
C SER A 115 0.85 -5.90 -27.87
N PRO A 116 -0.27 -5.77 -27.15
CA PRO A 116 -1.53 -6.41 -27.51
C PRO A 116 -2.02 -5.99 -28.91
N LYS A 117 -2.78 -6.89 -29.53
CA LYS A 117 -3.44 -6.68 -30.81
C LYS A 117 -4.48 -5.57 -30.66
N GLY A 118 -4.30 -4.50 -31.43
CA GLY A 118 -5.24 -3.39 -31.50
C GLY A 118 -6.49 -3.71 -32.35
N PRO A 119 -7.46 -2.78 -32.40
CA PRO A 119 -8.69 -2.95 -33.19
C PRO A 119 -8.45 -3.12 -34.70
N ASP A 120 -7.35 -2.58 -35.20
CA ASP A 120 -6.86 -2.70 -36.58
C ASP A 120 -6.12 -4.02 -36.86
N GLY A 121 -6.05 -4.91 -35.87
CA GLY A 121 -5.40 -6.20 -35.98
C GLY A 121 -3.88 -6.14 -35.92
N GLN A 122 -3.27 -4.97 -35.71
CA GLN A 122 -1.83 -4.82 -35.57
C GLN A 122 -1.40 -4.90 -34.10
N CYS A 123 -0.21 -5.44 -33.84
CA CYS A 123 0.36 -5.45 -32.49
C CYS A 123 0.83 -4.05 -32.13
N LYS A 124 0.20 -3.46 -31.11
CA LYS A 124 0.49 -2.10 -30.67
C LYS A 124 1.07 -2.10 -29.28
N ASN A 125 2.13 -1.32 -29.10
CA ASN A 125 2.75 -1.12 -27.81
C ASN A 125 1.75 -0.54 -26.79
N ALA A 126 1.46 -1.27 -25.71
CA ALA A 126 0.44 -0.88 -24.75
C ALA A 126 0.75 0.45 -24.05
N CYS A 127 2.04 0.82 -23.94
CA CYS A 127 2.42 2.10 -23.37
C CYS A 127 2.05 3.25 -24.30
N ARG A 128 2.27 3.09 -25.61
CA ARG A 128 1.90 4.11 -26.61
C ARG A 128 0.39 4.28 -26.73
N THR A 129 -0.38 3.20 -26.56
CA THR A 129 -1.86 3.24 -26.57
C THR A 129 -2.47 3.62 -25.22
N LYS A 130 -1.64 3.87 -24.18
CA LYS A 130 -2.04 4.18 -22.79
C LYS A 130 -2.75 3.04 -22.05
N GLU A 131 -2.83 1.84 -22.63
CA GLU A 131 -3.40 0.67 -21.98
C GLU A 131 -2.49 0.12 -20.87
N ALA A 132 -1.18 0.36 -20.97
CA ALA A 132 -0.24 0.03 -19.89
C ALA A 132 -0.62 0.68 -18.54
N GLY A 133 -1.45 1.73 -18.53
CA GLY A 133 -1.94 2.34 -17.29
C GLY A 133 -2.78 1.40 -16.41
N PHE A 134 -3.29 0.28 -16.94
CA PHE A 134 -3.96 -0.76 -16.14
C PHE A 134 -2.99 -1.54 -15.24
N VAL A 135 -1.69 -1.59 -15.60
CA VAL A 135 -0.65 -2.26 -14.82
C VAL A 135 0.35 -1.28 -14.20
N CYS A 136 0.75 -0.25 -14.94
CA CYS A 136 1.71 0.75 -14.52
C CYS A 136 1.02 1.95 -13.86
N LYS A 137 0.87 1.91 -12.54
CA LYS A 137 0.23 2.98 -11.76
C LYS A 137 0.85 4.36 -11.96
N HIS A 138 2.17 4.43 -12.17
CA HIS A 138 2.96 5.66 -12.23
C HIS A 138 3.40 6.05 -13.65
N GLY A 139 2.85 5.39 -14.67
CA GLY A 139 3.21 5.62 -16.08
C GLY A 139 4.18 4.58 -16.62
N CYS A 140 4.53 4.73 -17.90
CA CYS A 140 5.35 3.78 -18.63
C CYS A 140 6.24 4.48 -19.65
N ARG A 141 7.27 3.79 -20.12
CA ARG A 141 8.17 4.22 -21.18
C ARG A 141 8.37 3.09 -22.18
N SER A 142 8.15 3.38 -23.47
CA SER A 142 8.42 2.44 -24.56
C SER A 142 9.91 2.08 -24.60
N THR A 143 10.22 0.78 -24.70
CA THR A 143 11.57 0.22 -24.82
C THR A 143 11.59 -0.84 -25.92
N ASP A 144 12.76 -1.43 -26.19
CA ASP A 144 12.88 -2.53 -27.16
C ASP A 144 12.15 -3.82 -26.70
N LYS A 145 11.90 -3.95 -25.39
CA LYS A 145 11.12 -5.05 -24.77
C LYS A 145 9.63 -4.71 -24.63
N ALA A 146 9.05 -4.04 -25.62
CA ALA A 146 7.77 -3.33 -25.56
C ALA A 146 7.82 -2.09 -24.63
N TYR A 147 7.78 -2.23 -23.31
CA TYR A 147 7.86 -1.07 -22.42
C TYR A 147 8.27 -1.46 -21.00
N GLU A 148 8.65 -0.45 -20.22
CA GLU A 148 8.91 -0.55 -18.79
C GLU A 148 7.98 0.41 -18.04
N CYS A 149 7.47 -0.01 -16.88
CA CYS A 149 6.77 0.92 -15.99
C CYS A 149 7.75 1.96 -15.42
N THR A 150 7.28 3.18 -15.19
CA THR A 150 8.07 4.23 -14.52
C THR A 150 7.66 4.31 -13.06
N CYS A 151 8.62 4.53 -12.16
CA CYS A 151 8.38 4.66 -10.73
C CYS A 151 8.75 6.06 -10.22
N PRO A 152 8.09 6.55 -9.15
CA PRO A 152 8.42 7.85 -8.57
C PRO A 152 9.82 7.87 -7.96
N SER A 153 10.37 9.07 -7.73
CA SER A 153 11.68 9.26 -7.11
C SER A 153 11.78 8.48 -5.80
N GLY A 154 12.86 7.71 -5.65
CA GLY A 154 13.07 6.84 -4.49
C GLY A 154 12.37 5.48 -4.54
N SER A 155 11.95 5.07 -5.73
CA SER A 155 11.53 3.70 -5.99
C SER A 155 12.07 3.20 -7.32
N THR A 156 12.29 1.90 -7.42
CA THR A 156 12.63 1.20 -8.67
C THR A 156 11.55 0.20 -9.03
N VAL A 157 11.47 -0.14 -10.30
CA VAL A 157 10.65 -1.27 -10.76
C VAL A 157 11.21 -2.55 -10.13
N ALA A 158 10.32 -3.38 -9.59
CA ALA A 158 10.65 -4.68 -9.04
C ALA A 158 10.92 -5.71 -10.15
N GLU A 159 11.29 -6.92 -9.76
CA GLU A 159 11.60 -8.01 -10.71
C GLU A 159 10.39 -8.41 -11.58
N ASP A 160 9.17 -8.15 -11.11
CA ASP A 160 7.94 -8.36 -11.86
C ASP A 160 7.69 -7.32 -12.97
N GLY A 161 8.60 -6.36 -13.16
CA GLY A 161 8.51 -5.37 -14.24
C GLY A 161 7.39 -4.34 -14.10
N ILE A 162 6.55 -4.42 -13.06
CA ILE A 162 5.36 -3.58 -12.91
C ILE A 162 5.23 -2.90 -11.54
N THR A 163 5.73 -3.52 -10.47
CA THR A 163 5.56 -3.03 -9.10
C THR A 163 6.69 -2.08 -8.76
N CYS A 164 6.36 -0.91 -8.21
CA CYS A 164 7.38 -0.01 -7.68
C CYS A 164 7.78 -0.43 -6.27
N LYS A 165 9.01 -0.89 -6.11
CA LYS A 165 9.62 -1.16 -4.80
C LYS A 165 10.33 0.10 -4.32
N SER A 166 10.05 0.50 -3.08
CA SER A 166 10.81 1.59 -2.44
C SER A 166 12.29 1.21 -2.41
N ILE A 167 13.13 2.13 -2.89
CA ILE A 167 14.56 2.02 -2.66
C ILE A 167 14.73 2.34 -1.19
N SER A 168 14.97 1.32 -0.37
CA SER A 168 15.42 1.57 1.00
C SER A 168 16.76 2.29 0.90
N TYR A 169 16.75 3.61 1.07
CA TYR A 169 17.97 4.40 1.11
C TYR A 169 18.82 4.08 2.34
N THR A 170 18.24 3.34 3.29
CA THR A 170 18.88 2.84 4.52
C THR A 170 19.16 1.35 4.39
N VAL A 171 20.44 0.97 4.47
CA VAL A 171 20.89 -0.43 4.52
C VAL A 171 21.27 -0.77 5.97
N SER A 172 21.10 -2.02 6.38
CA SER A 172 21.62 -2.50 7.67
C SER A 172 23.15 -2.42 7.71
N CYS A 173 23.71 -2.00 8.84
CA CYS A 173 25.16 -1.92 9.01
C CYS A 173 25.87 -3.28 9.02
N THR A 174 27.15 -3.30 8.64
CA THR A 174 28.06 -4.44 8.89
C THR A 174 28.42 -4.53 10.38
N VAL A 175 29.07 -5.64 10.77
CA VAL A 175 29.55 -5.82 12.16
C VAL A 175 30.53 -4.71 12.55
N GLU A 176 31.42 -4.27 11.64
CA GLU A 176 32.35 -3.16 11.95
C GLU A 176 31.62 -1.82 12.05
N GLN A 177 30.67 -1.54 11.15
CA GLN A 177 29.88 -0.30 11.19
C GLN A 177 28.99 -0.22 12.44
N LYS A 178 28.51 -1.36 12.93
CA LYS A 178 27.74 -1.40 14.18
C LYS A 178 28.60 -1.02 15.39
N GLN A 179 29.91 -1.26 15.35
CA GLN A 179 30.84 -0.88 16.42
C GLN A 179 31.09 0.63 16.48
N THR A 180 30.75 1.40 15.44
CA THR A 180 30.86 2.87 15.49
C THR A 180 29.71 3.55 16.22
N CYS A 181 28.60 2.82 16.43
CA CYS A 181 27.44 3.32 17.18
C CYS A 181 27.49 2.88 18.64
N ARG A 182 26.74 3.57 19.50
CA ARG A 182 26.60 3.15 20.90
C ARG A 182 25.82 1.84 20.99
N PRO A 183 26.01 1.04 22.07
CA PRO A 183 25.35 -0.27 22.20
C PRO A 183 23.82 -0.24 22.14
N THR A 184 23.22 0.90 22.49
CA THR A 184 21.76 1.10 22.54
C THR A 184 21.19 1.82 21.32
N GLU A 185 22.05 2.27 20.39
CA GLU A 185 21.64 2.92 19.15
C GLU A 185 21.40 1.89 18.04
N ASP A 186 20.42 2.21 17.18
CA ASP A 186 20.24 1.54 15.90
C ASP A 186 21.24 2.09 14.88
N CYS A 187 21.86 1.18 14.13
CA CYS A 187 22.80 1.53 13.06
C CYS A 187 22.13 1.37 11.69
N ARG A 188 22.15 2.42 10.88
CA ARG A 188 21.61 2.44 9.50
C ARG A 188 22.58 3.14 8.56
N VAL A 189 22.79 2.61 7.36
CA VAL A 189 23.63 3.25 6.33
C VAL A 189 22.75 4.00 5.35
N GLN A 190 22.80 5.33 5.35
CA GLN A 190 22.07 6.16 4.39
C GLN A 190 23.02 6.75 3.35
N LYS A 191 22.85 6.38 2.07
CA LYS A 191 23.70 6.86 0.95
C LYS A 191 25.21 6.67 1.19
N GLY A 192 25.61 5.61 1.88
CA GLY A 192 27.01 5.32 2.21
C GLY A 192 27.51 5.96 3.52
N THR A 193 26.71 6.80 4.17
CA THR A 193 27.02 7.37 5.49
C THR A 193 26.39 6.51 6.58
N VAL A 194 27.16 6.16 7.62
CA VAL A 194 26.64 5.47 8.81
C VAL A 194 25.90 6.48 9.68
N LEU A 195 24.63 6.22 9.97
CA LEU A 195 23.77 6.95 10.89
C LEU A 195 23.51 6.07 12.12
N CYS A 196 23.86 6.60 13.28
CA CYS A 196 23.55 6.03 14.58
C CYS A 196 22.43 6.86 15.21
N GLU A 197 21.29 6.25 15.48
CA GLU A 197 20.13 6.93 16.07
C GLU A 197 19.46 6.03 17.11
N CYS A 198 18.85 6.63 18.14
CA CYS A 198 18.08 5.84 19.09
C CYS A 198 16.86 5.19 18.41
N PRO A 199 16.38 4.04 18.91
CA PRO A 199 15.13 3.44 18.46
C PRO A 199 13.96 4.43 18.53
N TRP A 200 12.92 4.19 17.74
CA TRP A 200 11.76 5.07 17.68
C TRP A 200 11.17 5.35 19.07
N ASN A 201 10.88 6.63 19.35
CA ASN A 201 10.43 7.14 20.66
C ASN A 201 11.44 6.97 21.81
N GLN A 202 12.74 6.87 21.52
CA GLN A 202 13.81 6.94 22.52
C GLN A 202 14.77 8.09 22.22
N HIS A 203 15.37 8.68 23.24
CA HIS A 203 16.35 9.75 23.11
C HIS A 203 17.64 9.39 23.84
N LEU A 204 18.75 9.94 23.36
CA LEU A 204 20.08 9.63 23.88
C LEU A 204 20.33 10.45 25.14
N VAL A 205 20.54 9.77 26.27
CA VAL A 205 20.98 10.38 27.51
C VAL A 205 22.26 9.69 27.98
N GLY A 206 23.36 10.46 27.98
CA GLY A 206 24.69 9.91 28.21
C GLY A 206 25.03 8.93 27.09
N ASP A 207 25.12 7.65 27.44
CA ASP A 207 25.46 6.54 26.52
C ASP A 207 24.28 5.59 26.25
N THR A 208 23.09 5.92 26.76
CA THR A 208 21.93 5.02 26.75
C THR A 208 20.73 5.70 26.09
N CYS A 209 20.13 5.02 25.12
CA CYS A 209 18.81 5.37 24.60
C CYS A 209 17.74 5.00 25.63
N ILE A 210 16.96 6.00 26.05
CA ILE A 210 15.89 5.83 27.03
C ILE A 210 14.57 6.34 26.47
N SER A 211 13.46 5.73 26.90
CA SER A 211 12.09 6.17 26.58
C SER A 211 11.56 7.23 27.53
N ASP A 212 12.20 7.40 28.69
CA ASP A 212 11.73 8.25 29.77
C ASP A 212 12.37 9.63 29.72
N CYS A 213 11.67 10.62 30.28
CA CYS A 213 12.20 11.97 30.42
C CYS A 213 13.16 12.08 31.61
N VAL A 214 14.25 12.83 31.43
CA VAL A 214 15.28 13.02 32.47
C VAL A 214 15.09 14.34 33.19
N ASP A 215 14.81 15.40 32.44
CA ASP A 215 14.48 16.71 32.98
C ASP A 215 12.99 16.97 32.75
N LYS A 216 12.13 16.56 33.67
CA LYS A 216 10.68 16.84 33.66
C LYS A 216 10.36 18.32 33.92
N LYS A 217 11.15 19.23 33.38
CA LYS A 217 10.98 20.68 33.45
C LYS A 217 10.08 21.14 32.32
N CYS A 218 8.82 20.71 32.36
CA CYS A 218 7.81 21.36 31.54
C CYS A 218 7.46 22.71 32.16
N HIS A 219 7.15 23.71 31.32
CA HIS A 219 6.91 25.09 31.77
C HIS A 219 5.76 25.17 32.79
N GLU A 220 4.79 24.26 32.70
CA GLU A 220 3.56 24.26 33.49
C GLU A 220 3.36 22.91 34.22
N GLU A 221 2.78 22.93 35.42
CA GLU A 221 2.55 21.75 36.27
C GLU A 221 1.57 20.72 35.67
N PHE A 222 0.73 21.12 34.72
CA PHE A 222 -0.26 20.25 34.06
C PHE A 222 0.25 19.60 32.77
N MET A 223 1.50 19.86 32.37
CA MET A 223 2.11 19.26 31.19
C MET A 223 2.86 17.99 31.56
N ASP A 224 2.64 16.93 30.78
CA ASP A 224 3.41 15.70 30.89
C ASP A 224 4.59 15.72 29.92
N CYS A 225 5.66 15.04 30.29
CA CYS A 225 6.82 14.87 29.43
C CYS A 225 6.78 13.50 28.75
N GLY A 226 7.10 13.46 27.46
CA GLY A 226 7.24 12.22 26.70
C GLY A 226 8.30 12.34 25.61
N VAL A 227 8.70 11.19 25.08
CA VAL A 227 9.68 11.10 24.00
C VAL A 227 8.95 10.73 22.71
N TYR A 228 8.97 11.64 21.75
CA TYR A 228 8.32 11.46 20.45
C TYR A 228 9.28 11.86 19.34
N MET A 229 9.34 11.08 18.25
CA MET A 229 10.28 11.32 17.14
C MET A 229 11.73 11.49 17.64
N ASN A 230 12.13 10.66 18.60
CA ASN A 230 13.48 10.68 19.20
C ASN A 230 13.85 11.97 19.95
N ARG A 231 12.86 12.80 20.28
CA ARG A 231 13.06 14.02 21.08
C ARG A 231 12.17 14.01 22.30
N GLN A 232 12.74 14.43 23.42
CA GLN A 232 11.96 14.76 24.60
C GLN A 232 11.10 16.00 24.30
N SER A 233 9.82 15.96 24.62
CA SER A 233 8.88 17.05 24.40
C SER A 233 7.79 17.04 25.49
N CYS A 234 7.37 18.23 25.89
CA CYS A 234 6.24 18.39 26.80
C CYS A 234 4.93 18.38 25.99
N TYR A 235 3.92 17.68 26.47
CA TYR A 235 2.62 17.57 25.84
C TYR A 235 1.50 17.65 26.88
N CYS A 236 0.31 18.05 26.43
CA CYS A 236 -0.87 18.07 27.28
C CYS A 236 -1.42 16.63 27.44
N PRO A 237 -1.51 16.07 28.65
CA PRO A 237 -2.13 14.78 28.85
C PRO A 237 -3.63 14.85 28.56
N TRP A 238 -4.07 14.10 27.55
CA TRP A 238 -5.48 14.03 27.16
C TRP A 238 -6.25 13.11 28.10
N LYS A 239 -7.05 13.68 29.01
CA LYS A 239 -8.00 12.89 29.84
C LYS A 239 -9.24 12.45 29.04
N SER A 240 -9.52 13.11 27.92
CA SER A 240 -10.60 12.80 26.98
C SER A 240 -10.06 12.89 25.54
N ARG A 241 -10.54 11.97 24.69
CA ARG A 241 -10.21 11.73 23.26
C ARG A 241 -9.23 12.73 22.61
N LYS A 242 -8.07 12.22 22.14
CA LYS A 242 -7.04 12.98 21.41
C LYS A 242 -7.67 13.89 20.33
N PRO A 243 -7.36 15.20 20.31
CA PRO A 243 -7.91 16.11 19.32
C PRO A 243 -7.52 15.72 17.90
N GLY A 244 -8.32 16.19 16.94
CA GLY A 244 -8.04 15.99 15.53
C GLY A 244 -6.70 16.60 15.09
N PRO A 245 -6.13 16.14 13.97
CA PRO A 245 -4.79 16.51 13.50
C PRO A 245 -4.58 18.01 13.17
N ASN A 246 -5.64 18.82 13.19
CA ASN A 246 -5.60 20.25 12.86
C ASN A 246 -5.53 21.17 14.10
N VAL A 247 -5.48 20.62 15.31
CA VAL A 247 -5.40 21.42 16.54
C VAL A 247 -3.94 21.68 16.86
N ASN A 248 -3.56 22.96 16.93
CA ASN A 248 -2.22 23.38 17.30
C ASN A 248 -2.04 23.15 18.81
N ILE A 249 -1.15 22.23 19.18
CA ILE A 249 -1.08 21.63 20.53
C ILE A 249 -0.16 22.42 21.48
N ASN A 250 0.25 23.62 21.07
CA ASN A 250 1.33 24.35 21.76
C ASN A 250 0.87 25.05 23.04
N GLU A 251 -0.44 25.06 23.33
CA GLU A 251 -1.01 25.65 24.54
C GLU A 251 -2.02 24.67 25.16
N CYS A 252 -1.79 24.23 26.40
CA CYS A 252 -2.83 23.55 27.16
C CYS A 252 -3.60 24.61 27.96
N LEU A 253 -4.88 24.77 27.67
CA LEU A 253 -5.77 25.64 28.43
C LEU A 253 -6.56 24.78 29.42
N LEU A 254 -6.44 25.11 30.72
CA LEU A 254 -7.23 24.49 31.78
C LEU A 254 -8.67 25.02 31.69
N ASN A 255 -9.58 24.27 31.06
CA ASN A 255 -10.95 24.75 30.81
C ASN A 255 -11.92 24.59 31.99
N GLU A 256 -11.54 23.96 33.11
CA GLU A 256 -12.46 23.71 34.23
C GLU A 256 -11.83 24.05 35.58
N TYR A 257 -12.25 25.16 36.19
CA TYR A 257 -12.04 25.44 37.61
C TYR A 257 -13.19 24.80 38.40
N TYR A 258 -12.90 23.86 39.30
CA TYR A 258 -13.84 23.46 40.35
C TYR A 258 -13.44 24.17 41.64
N TYR A 259 -14.25 25.13 42.08
CA TYR A 259 -14.15 25.70 43.42
C TYR A 259 -14.86 24.80 44.41
N THR A 260 -14.12 24.20 45.36
CA THR A 260 -14.71 23.60 46.56
C THR A 260 -15.04 24.73 47.53
N VAL A 261 -16.32 25.06 47.65
CA VAL A 261 -16.79 26.01 48.67
C VAL A 261 -16.93 25.25 49.98
N SER A 262 -16.02 25.48 50.92
CA SER A 262 -16.13 24.97 52.29
C SER A 262 -17.03 25.91 53.08
N PHE A 263 -18.21 25.44 53.51
CA PHE A 263 -19.01 26.17 54.49
C PHE A 263 -18.50 25.82 55.90
N THR A 264 -18.04 26.83 56.65
CA THR A 264 -17.79 26.76 58.10
C THR A 264 -19.09 26.85 58.88
#